data_AF-A0A8H8CGK3-F1
#
_entry.id   AF-A0A8H8CGK3-F1
#
_cell.length_a   1.000
_cell.length_b   1.000
_cell.length_c   1.000
_cell.angle_alpha   90.00
_cell.angle_beta   90.00
_cell.angle_gamma   90.00
#
_symmetry.space_group_name_H-M   'P 1'
#
loop_
_entity.id
_entity.type
_entity.pdbx_description
1 polymer ?
#
loop_
_entity_poly.entity_id
_entity_poly.type
_entity_poly.pdbx_seq_one_letter_code
_entity_poly.pdbx_strand_id
1 'polypeptide(L)'
;MPALASQSQIKKIDLSARDGPSDADVVLVPFPKNTVGVIFGQMIAEWPQRFNTYLTDSDTNFVEDPQVLWDANKDGSRFNVTAVQPTSAKPLDPNVFSLGPYTEDRYIAIYCSHKAPGDSSFKPSEPKYTFESFQIGGKNAITFTMVHAEDGGDTDFHDTVVGVSVN
;
A
#
# COMPACT_ATOMS: atom_id res chain seq x y z
N MET A 1 -14.61 -9.98 16.64
CA MET A 1 -14.03 -9.13 15.59
C MET A 1 -15.05 -9.01 14.47
N PRO A 2 -15.36 -7.79 13.98
CA PRO A 2 -16.19 -7.60 12.80
C PRO A 2 -15.58 -8.29 11.56
N ALA A 3 -16.42 -8.68 10.62
CA ALA A 3 -15.97 -9.28 9.36
C ALA A 3 -15.24 -8.25 8.49
N LEU A 4 -14.26 -8.70 7.70
CA LEU A 4 -13.63 -7.84 6.69
C LEU A 4 -14.65 -7.38 5.64
N ALA A 5 -14.40 -6.18 5.10
CA ALA A 5 -15.06 -5.73 3.90
C ALA A 5 -14.75 -6.68 2.74
N SER A 6 -15.72 -6.87 1.85
CA SER A 6 -15.57 -7.72 0.67
C SER A 6 -14.66 -7.10 -0.41
N GLN A 7 -14.39 -5.80 -0.30
CA GLN A 7 -13.59 -5.03 -1.25
C GLN A 7 -12.75 -3.99 -0.51
N SER A 8 -11.73 -3.47 -1.19
CA SER A 8 -10.90 -2.37 -0.72
C SER A 8 -11.72 -1.09 -0.54
N GLN A 9 -11.26 -0.20 0.33
CA GLN A 9 -11.92 1.06 0.66
C GLN A 9 -10.90 2.15 1.01
N ILE A 10 -11.22 3.41 0.73
CA ILE A 10 -10.44 4.55 1.24
C ILE A 10 -11.01 4.96 2.60
N LYS A 11 -10.12 5.14 3.59
CA LYS A 11 -10.48 5.60 4.94
C LYS A 11 -9.47 6.62 5.44
N LYS A 12 -9.94 7.58 6.24
CA LYS A 12 -9.06 8.43 7.05
C LYS A 12 -8.55 7.67 8.27
N ILE A 13 -7.23 7.62 8.43
CA ILE A 13 -6.55 6.98 9.56
C ILE A 13 -5.49 7.92 10.13
N ASP A 14 -5.35 7.91 11.45
CA ASP A 14 -4.28 8.63 12.16
C ASP A 14 -2.96 7.84 12.08
N LEU A 15 -2.02 8.33 11.27
CA LEU A 15 -0.67 7.78 11.14
C LEU A 15 0.37 8.54 12.01
N SER A 16 -0.05 9.48 12.87
CA SER A 16 0.88 10.34 13.62
C SER A 16 1.81 9.58 14.56
N ALA A 17 1.38 8.43 15.07
CA ALA A 17 2.20 7.51 15.85
C ALA A 17 3.18 6.65 15.02
N ARG A 18 3.18 6.80 13.68
CA ARG A 18 3.92 5.98 12.69
C ARG A 18 4.52 6.82 11.57
N ASP A 19 5.03 8.00 11.92
CA ASP A 19 5.71 8.93 11.02
C ASP A 19 4.87 9.37 9.80
N GLY A 20 3.54 9.39 9.93
CA GLY A 20 2.61 9.91 8.93
C GLY A 20 1.69 11.01 9.47
N PRO A 21 0.80 11.58 8.63
CA PRO A 21 -0.16 12.60 9.07
C PRO A 21 -1.29 12.00 9.91
N SER A 22 -1.91 12.84 10.75
CA SER A 22 -3.02 12.42 11.64
C SER A 22 -4.36 12.23 10.93
N ASP A 23 -4.46 12.62 9.66
CA ASP A 23 -5.66 12.63 8.83
C ASP A 23 -5.41 11.99 7.45
N ALA A 24 -4.59 10.94 7.42
CA ALA A 24 -4.15 10.28 6.20
C ALA A 24 -5.29 9.56 5.48
N ASP A 25 -5.49 9.83 4.19
CA ASP A 25 -6.31 8.99 3.32
C ASP A 25 -5.50 7.75 2.93
N VAL A 26 -5.98 6.58 3.36
CA VAL A 26 -5.33 5.29 3.08
C VAL A 26 -6.28 4.36 2.36
N VAL A 27 -5.75 3.55 1.44
CA VAL A 27 -6.50 2.43 0.87
C VAL A 27 -6.31 1.21 1.76
N LEU A 28 -7.41 0.72 2.31
CA LEU A 28 -7.47 -0.53 3.06
C LEU A 28 -7.79 -1.68 2.12
N VAL A 29 -6.84 -2.60 1.94
CA VAL A 29 -7.01 -3.83 1.17
C VAL A 29 -7.34 -4.98 2.13
N PRO A 30 -8.49 -5.68 1.97
CA PRO A 30 -8.84 -6.83 2.80
C PRO A 30 -7.76 -7.90 2.71
N PHE A 31 -7.31 -8.37 3.88
CA PHE A 31 -6.28 -9.39 3.98
C PHE A 31 -6.76 -10.52 4.92
N PRO A 32 -7.48 -11.51 4.37
CA PRO A 32 -8.06 -12.60 5.15
C PRO A 32 -6.99 -13.46 5.81
N LYS A 33 -7.32 -14.05 6.97
CA LYS A 33 -6.46 -15.02 7.62
C LYS A 33 -6.08 -16.18 6.69
N ASN A 34 -4.92 -16.77 6.93
CA ASN A 34 -4.35 -17.89 6.18
C ASN A 34 -4.09 -17.61 4.69
N THR A 35 -4.03 -16.35 4.29
CA THR A 35 -3.65 -15.92 2.93
C THR A 35 -2.27 -15.26 2.96
N VAL A 36 -1.62 -15.18 1.80
CA VAL A 36 -0.37 -14.44 1.59
C VAL A 36 -0.65 -13.18 0.80
N GLY A 37 -0.22 -12.05 1.33
CA GLY A 37 -0.23 -10.76 0.63
C GLY A 37 1.08 -10.54 -0.11
N VAL A 38 1.05 -10.08 -1.35
CA VAL A 38 2.24 -9.67 -2.11
C VAL A 38 2.05 -8.23 -2.57
N ILE A 39 3.01 -7.38 -2.23
CA ILE A 39 2.99 -5.94 -2.49
C ILE A 39 4.18 -5.58 -3.39
N PHE A 40 3.91 -4.77 -4.42
CA PHE A 40 4.91 -4.19 -5.31
C PHE A 40 4.39 -2.85 -5.84
N GLY A 41 5.26 -2.03 -6.41
CA GLY A 41 4.83 -0.75 -6.98
C GLY A 41 5.72 -0.23 -8.10
N GLN A 42 5.16 0.70 -8.86
CA GLN A 42 5.75 1.36 -10.02
C GLN A 42 5.44 2.86 -9.96
N MET A 43 6.46 3.68 -10.20
CA MET A 43 6.34 5.14 -10.33
C MET A 43 6.24 5.50 -11.82
N ILE A 44 5.33 6.41 -12.15
CA ILE A 44 5.17 7.05 -13.46
C ILE A 44 4.92 8.54 -13.20
N ALA A 45 5.95 9.25 -12.74
CA ALA A 45 5.83 10.62 -12.28
C ALA A 45 7.14 11.38 -12.45
N GLU A 46 7.09 12.70 -12.49
CA GLU A 46 8.28 13.54 -12.46
C GLU A 46 8.85 13.69 -11.05
N TRP A 47 8.00 13.67 -10.02
CA TRP A 47 8.38 13.96 -8.65
C TRP A 47 8.65 12.67 -7.86
N PRO A 48 9.63 12.67 -6.94
CA PRO A 48 9.83 11.55 -6.02
C PRO A 48 8.54 11.10 -5.34
N GLN A 49 8.26 9.81 -5.43
CA GLN A 49 7.08 9.17 -4.86
C GLN A 49 7.46 8.25 -3.70
N ARG A 50 6.54 8.15 -2.74
CA ARG A 50 6.65 7.27 -1.58
C ARG A 50 5.29 6.64 -1.29
N PHE A 51 5.31 5.36 -0.95
CA PHE A 51 4.18 4.77 -0.24
C PHE A 51 4.63 4.02 1.01
N ASN A 52 3.72 3.95 1.97
CA ASN A 52 3.87 3.21 3.20
C ASN A 52 2.80 2.13 3.28
N THR A 53 3.18 0.96 3.78
CA THR A 53 2.24 -0.13 4.05
C THR A 53 2.22 -0.46 5.53
N TYR A 54 1.02 -0.59 6.07
CA TYR A 54 0.77 -0.93 7.47
C TYR A 54 -0.20 -2.10 7.55
N LEU A 55 -0.18 -2.83 8.67
CA LEU A 55 -1.23 -3.79 9.00
C LEU A 55 -2.16 -3.21 10.04
N THR A 56 -3.47 -3.36 9.81
CA THR A 56 -4.50 -3.05 10.81
C THR A 56 -5.39 -4.26 11.05
N ASP A 57 -6.01 -4.32 12.22
CA ASP A 57 -7.11 -5.24 12.50
C ASP A 57 -8.40 -4.80 11.77
N SER A 58 -9.48 -5.57 11.98
CA SER A 58 -10.80 -5.30 11.41
C SER A 58 -11.42 -3.97 11.87
N ASP A 59 -11.02 -3.48 13.03
CA ASP A 59 -11.45 -2.22 13.64
C ASP A 59 -10.53 -1.06 13.25
N THR A 60 -9.58 -1.28 12.32
CA THR A 60 -8.56 -0.35 11.85
C THR A 60 -7.57 0.11 12.91
N ASN A 61 -7.45 -0.62 14.02
CA ASN A 61 -6.33 -0.44 14.94
C ASN A 61 -5.10 -1.10 14.32
N PHE A 62 -3.99 -0.39 14.37
CA PHE A 62 -2.75 -0.93 13.84
C PHE A 62 -2.26 -2.12 14.63
N VAL A 63 -1.77 -3.10 13.90
CA VAL A 63 -1.03 -4.24 14.41
C VAL A 63 0.45 -3.91 14.20
N GLU A 64 1.29 -4.16 15.20
CA GLU A 64 2.64 -3.56 15.26
C GLU A 64 3.53 -3.88 14.04
N ASP A 65 3.37 -5.04 13.38
CA ASP A 65 4.33 -5.52 12.39
C ASP A 65 3.72 -6.26 11.15
N PRO A 66 4.30 -6.09 9.94
CA PRO A 66 5.34 -5.14 9.58
C PRO A 66 4.81 -3.81 9.03
N GLN A 67 5.56 -2.74 9.28
CA GLN A 67 5.44 -1.44 8.63
C GLN A 67 6.56 -1.30 7.60
N VAL A 68 6.21 -0.96 6.36
CA VAL A 68 7.18 -0.92 5.26
C VAL A 68 7.11 0.43 4.56
N LEU A 69 8.27 1.03 4.33
CA LEU A 69 8.42 2.29 3.61
C LEU A 69 9.08 2.02 2.25
N TRP A 70 8.46 2.59 1.22
CA TRP A 70 8.80 2.36 -0.18
C TRP A 70 9.09 3.68 -0.87
N ASP A 71 10.23 3.79 -1.54
CA ASP A 71 10.62 5.00 -2.26
C ASP A 71 10.92 4.70 -3.74
N ALA A 72 10.52 5.62 -4.61
CA ALA A 72 10.92 5.71 -6.00
C ALA A 72 11.27 7.18 -6.33
N ASN A 73 12.42 7.40 -6.97
CA ASN A 73 12.96 8.76 -7.22
C ASN A 73 13.20 9.03 -8.71
N LYS A 74 12.75 8.14 -9.58
CA LYS A 74 12.98 8.22 -11.03
C LYS A 74 11.75 7.77 -11.78
N ASP A 75 11.35 8.55 -12.78
CA ASP A 75 10.26 8.17 -13.67
C ASP A 75 10.48 6.78 -14.29
N GLY A 76 9.40 6.00 -14.37
CA GLY A 76 9.41 4.63 -14.87
C GLY A 76 10.17 3.63 -13.98
N SER A 77 10.55 3.99 -12.74
CA SER A 77 11.21 3.06 -11.81
C SER A 77 10.24 2.30 -10.91
N ARG A 78 10.67 1.10 -10.49
CA ARG A 78 10.00 0.35 -9.42
C ARG A 78 10.29 1.00 -8.07
N PHE A 79 9.34 0.88 -7.16
CA PHE A 79 9.55 1.23 -5.77
C PHE A 79 10.47 0.22 -5.09
N ASN A 80 11.38 0.73 -4.25
CA ASN A 80 12.23 -0.10 -3.41
C ASN A 80 11.79 0.01 -1.95
N VAL A 81 11.79 -1.10 -1.21
CA VAL A 81 11.71 -1.12 0.24
C VAL A 81 12.98 -0.48 0.81
N THR A 82 12.84 0.70 1.41
CA THR A 82 13.96 1.43 2.02
C THR A 82 13.99 1.30 3.53
N ALA A 83 12.84 1.01 4.16
CA ALA A 83 12.77 0.66 5.57
C ALA A 83 11.68 -0.38 5.83
N VAL A 84 11.92 -1.24 6.83
CA VAL A 84 10.93 -2.17 7.38
C VAL A 84 11.07 -2.22 8.89
N GLN A 85 9.95 -2.21 9.59
CA GLN A 85 9.85 -2.53 11.01
C GLN A 85 8.91 -3.74 11.15
N PRO A 86 9.32 -4.81 11.86
CA PRO A 86 10.59 -4.96 12.53
C PRO A 86 11.67 -5.24 11.47
N THR A 87 12.93 -4.87 11.76
CA THR A 87 14.04 -5.04 10.80
C THR A 87 14.31 -6.51 10.41
N SER A 88 13.80 -7.46 11.20
CA SER A 88 13.82 -8.89 10.90
C SER A 88 12.94 -9.30 9.72
N ALA A 89 11.94 -8.49 9.35
CA ALA A 89 11.03 -8.76 8.23
C ALA A 89 11.57 -8.29 6.87
N LYS A 90 12.90 -8.18 6.71
CA LYS A 90 13.55 -7.68 5.48
C LYS A 90 13.16 -8.54 4.26
N PRO A 91 12.75 -7.93 3.13
CA PRO A 91 12.39 -8.69 1.94
C PRO A 91 13.62 -9.31 1.28
N LEU A 92 13.38 -10.42 0.56
CA LEU A 92 14.41 -11.05 -0.28
C LEU A 92 14.67 -10.24 -1.57
N ASP A 93 13.63 -9.62 -2.12
CA ASP A 93 13.67 -8.72 -3.28
C ASP A 93 13.33 -7.29 -2.80
N PRO A 94 14.19 -6.28 -3.02
CA PRO A 94 13.88 -4.92 -2.60
C PRO A 94 12.65 -4.32 -3.28
N ASN A 95 12.16 -4.87 -4.39
CA ASN A 95 10.99 -4.36 -5.12
C ASN A 95 9.69 -5.10 -4.79
N VAL A 96 9.73 -6.15 -3.95
CA VAL A 96 8.56 -6.98 -3.63
C VAL A 96 8.56 -7.36 -2.15
N PHE A 97 7.42 -7.25 -1.49
CA PHE A 97 7.27 -7.60 -0.09
C PHE A 97 6.09 -8.56 0.09
N SER A 98 6.35 -9.68 0.78
CA SER A 98 5.34 -10.67 1.09
C SER A 98 4.94 -10.61 2.56
N LEU A 99 3.64 -10.70 2.82
CA LEU A 99 3.03 -10.65 4.14
C LEU A 99 2.31 -11.96 4.46
N GLY A 100 2.36 -12.35 5.74
CA GLY A 100 1.63 -13.50 6.26
C GLY A 100 2.23 -14.85 5.87
N PRO A 101 1.46 -15.94 6.01
CA PRO A 101 0.05 -15.96 6.44
C PRO A 101 -0.14 -15.59 7.92
N TYR A 102 -1.23 -14.89 8.22
CA TYR A 102 -1.65 -14.55 9.59
C TYR A 102 -2.84 -15.40 10.03
N THR A 103 -3.02 -15.60 11.33
CA THR A 103 -4.12 -16.41 11.89
C THR A 103 -5.43 -15.64 12.03
N GLU A 104 -5.38 -14.33 11.91
CA GLU A 104 -6.52 -13.42 12.05
C GLU A 104 -6.67 -12.57 10.80
N ASP A 105 -7.90 -12.09 10.59
CA ASP A 105 -8.22 -11.19 9.50
C ASP A 105 -7.60 -9.81 9.76
N ARG A 106 -7.08 -9.20 8.69
CA ARG A 106 -6.38 -7.91 8.70
C ARG A 106 -6.77 -7.06 7.51
N TYR A 107 -6.34 -5.79 7.54
CA TYR A 107 -6.19 -4.99 6.33
C TYR A 107 -4.72 -4.67 6.11
N ILE A 108 -4.33 -4.59 4.84
CA ILE A 108 -3.12 -3.89 4.41
C ILE A 108 -3.54 -2.46 4.10
N ALA A 109 -3.07 -1.51 4.90
CA ALA A 109 -3.31 -0.09 4.69
C ALA A 109 -2.17 0.52 3.85
N ILE A 110 -2.51 1.18 2.75
CA ILE A 110 -1.56 1.84 1.84
C ILE A 110 -1.76 3.34 1.91
N TYR A 111 -0.71 4.06 2.29
CA TYR A 111 -0.65 5.52 2.29
C TYR A 111 0.34 5.98 1.21
N CYS A 112 -0.08 6.89 0.33
CA CYS A 112 0.75 7.41 -0.75
C CYS A 112 1.09 8.88 -0.52
N SER A 113 2.31 9.27 -0.90
CA SER A 113 2.82 10.62 -0.73
C SER A 113 3.88 10.94 -1.79
N HIS A 114 4.08 12.21 -2.08
CA HIS A 114 5.03 12.69 -3.08
C HIS A 114 5.88 13.83 -2.52
N LYS A 115 6.94 14.20 -3.21
CA LYS A 115 7.78 15.36 -2.87
C LYS A 115 8.04 16.24 -4.08
N ALA A 116 7.25 17.30 -4.24
CA ALA A 116 7.40 18.23 -5.35
C ALA A 116 8.73 19.03 -5.27
N PRO A 117 9.20 19.62 -6.38
CA PRO A 117 10.40 20.45 -6.39
C PRO A 117 10.30 21.61 -5.39
N GLY A 118 11.29 21.70 -4.49
CA GLY A 118 11.35 22.74 -3.46
C GLY A 118 10.66 22.38 -2.13
N ASP A 119 9.92 21.27 -2.07
CA ASP A 119 9.35 20.80 -0.80
C ASP A 119 10.43 20.22 0.12
N SER A 120 10.33 20.49 1.41
CA SER A 120 11.23 19.93 2.43
C SER A 120 10.84 18.50 2.83
N SER A 121 9.54 18.19 2.79
CA SER A 121 8.93 16.93 3.22
C SER A 121 8.01 16.34 2.16
N PHE A 122 7.68 15.05 2.30
CA PHE A 122 6.63 14.43 1.51
C PHE A 122 5.26 14.96 1.92
N LYS A 123 4.36 15.13 0.95
CA LYS A 123 2.96 15.53 1.13
C LYS A 123 2.02 14.40 0.69
N PRO A 124 0.81 14.29 1.24
CA PRO A 124 -0.14 13.27 0.83
C PRO A 124 -0.47 13.36 -0.67
N SER A 125 -0.55 12.21 -1.32
CA SER A 125 -1.11 12.08 -2.68
C SER A 125 -2.56 11.64 -2.59
N GLU A 126 -3.41 12.03 -3.53
CA GLU A 126 -4.82 11.63 -3.55
C GLU A 126 -4.93 10.18 -4.06
N PRO A 127 -5.45 9.23 -3.25
CA PRO A 127 -5.52 7.84 -3.67
C PRO A 127 -6.82 7.49 -4.41
N LYS A 128 -6.71 6.56 -5.36
CA LYS A 128 -7.80 5.77 -5.95
C LYS A 128 -7.43 4.30 -5.90
N TYR A 129 -8.40 3.42 -6.11
CA TYR A 129 -8.11 2.01 -6.27
C TYR A 129 -9.05 1.33 -7.26
N THR A 130 -8.56 0.27 -7.87
CA THR A 130 -9.35 -0.67 -8.67
C THR A 130 -9.17 -2.07 -8.10
N PHE A 131 -10.20 -2.90 -8.27
CA PHE A 131 -10.19 -4.28 -7.82
C PHE A 131 -10.46 -5.17 -9.02
N GLU A 132 -9.59 -6.15 -9.22
CA GLU A 132 -9.64 -7.05 -10.36
C GLU A 132 -9.47 -8.49 -9.87
N SER A 133 -10.17 -9.41 -10.54
CA SER A 133 -10.07 -10.84 -10.28
C SER A 133 -9.82 -11.55 -11.59
N PHE A 134 -8.61 -12.09 -11.74
CA PHE A 134 -8.22 -12.81 -12.94
C PHE A 134 -8.55 -14.28 -12.80
N GLN A 135 -9.31 -14.81 -13.76
CA GLN A 135 -9.76 -16.19 -13.76
C GLN A 135 -9.05 -17.00 -14.84
N ILE A 136 -8.63 -18.22 -14.50
CA ILE A 136 -8.10 -19.21 -15.45
C ILE A 136 -9.04 -20.42 -15.44
N GLY A 137 -9.66 -20.74 -16.58
CA GLY A 137 -10.59 -21.86 -16.68
C GLY A 137 -11.83 -21.72 -15.80
N GLY A 138 -12.32 -20.49 -15.60
CA GLY A 138 -13.50 -20.19 -14.77
C GLY A 138 -13.26 -20.28 -13.26
N LYS A 139 -12.02 -20.49 -12.83
CA LYS A 139 -11.60 -20.47 -11.42
C LYS A 139 -10.81 -19.20 -11.15
N ASN A 140 -11.04 -18.58 -10.00
CA ASN A 140 -10.21 -17.46 -9.57
C ASN A 140 -8.74 -17.92 -9.45
N ALA A 141 -7.85 -17.27 -10.19
CA ALA A 141 -6.43 -17.55 -10.18
C ALA A 141 -5.69 -16.55 -9.28
N ILE A 142 -6.01 -15.26 -9.40
CA ILE A 142 -5.42 -14.20 -8.60
C ILE A 142 -6.39 -13.03 -8.48
N THR A 143 -6.51 -12.51 -7.26
CA THR A 143 -7.21 -11.26 -6.97
C THR A 143 -6.19 -10.18 -6.68
N PHE A 144 -6.32 -9.03 -7.31
CA PHE A 144 -5.43 -7.89 -7.07
C PHE A 144 -6.22 -6.60 -6.86
N THR A 145 -5.77 -5.81 -5.88
CA THR A 145 -6.12 -4.39 -5.78
C THR A 145 -4.97 -3.58 -6.34
N MET A 146 -5.27 -2.72 -7.31
CA MET A 146 -4.33 -1.69 -7.75
C MET A 146 -4.68 -0.39 -7.02
N VAL A 147 -3.72 0.20 -6.33
CA VAL A 147 -3.82 1.53 -5.76
C VAL A 147 -3.11 2.50 -6.69
N HIS A 148 -3.78 3.60 -6.98
CA HIS A 148 -3.37 4.68 -7.84
C HIS A 148 -3.26 5.93 -6.98
N ALA A 149 -2.26 6.78 -7.19
CA ALA A 149 -2.17 8.04 -6.47
C ALA A 149 -1.79 9.19 -7.40
N GLU A 150 -2.40 10.34 -7.16
CA GLU A 150 -2.15 11.62 -7.85
C GLU A 150 -1.35 12.55 -6.94
N ASP A 151 -0.25 13.11 -7.46
CA ASP A 151 0.61 14.04 -6.74
C ASP A 151 0.21 15.52 -6.87
N GLY A 152 -0.75 15.83 -7.74
CA GLY A 152 -1.28 17.17 -7.94
C GLY A 152 -0.54 17.97 -9.00
N GLY A 153 0.41 17.35 -9.71
CA GLY A 153 0.96 17.86 -10.96
C GLY A 153 -0.10 17.91 -12.06
N ASP A 154 -1.00 16.92 -12.10
CA ASP A 154 -2.18 16.90 -12.96
C ASP A 154 -3.39 16.17 -12.34
N THR A 155 -4.07 15.28 -13.09
CA THR A 155 -5.29 14.56 -12.67
C THR A 155 -5.39 13.15 -13.27
N ASP A 156 -4.28 12.54 -13.67
CA ASP A 156 -4.27 11.25 -14.35
C ASP A 156 -4.17 10.03 -13.42
N PHE A 157 -3.80 10.24 -12.14
CA PHE A 157 -3.72 9.23 -11.09
C PHE A 157 -2.79 8.05 -11.43
N HIS A 158 -1.69 8.28 -12.13
CA HIS A 158 -0.70 7.24 -12.38
C HIS A 158 0.68 7.47 -11.75
N ASP A 159 0.86 8.55 -11.00
CA ASP A 159 2.14 8.91 -10.39
C ASP A 159 2.73 7.78 -9.55
N THR A 160 1.86 7.23 -8.71
CA THR A 160 2.11 6.04 -7.91
C THR A 160 1.12 4.94 -8.26
N VAL A 161 1.63 3.77 -8.65
CA VAL A 161 0.83 2.56 -8.86
C VAL A 161 1.33 1.45 -7.95
N VAL A 162 0.49 0.97 -7.03
CA VAL A 162 0.80 -0.12 -6.09
C VAL A 162 -0.09 -1.31 -6.37
N GLY A 163 0.49 -2.48 -6.60
CA GLY A 163 -0.24 -3.74 -6.71
C GLY A 163 -0.23 -4.48 -5.37
N VAL A 164 -1.41 -4.89 -4.91
CA VAL A 164 -1.57 -5.82 -3.78
C VAL A 164 -2.33 -7.05 -4.24
N SER A 165 -1.63 -8.17 -4.29
CA SER A 165 -2.24 -9.48 -4.52
C SER A 165 -2.49 -10.17 -3.19
N VAL A 166 -3.68 -10.75 -3.01
CA VAL A 166 -4.02 -11.56 -1.84
C VAL A 166 -4.51 -12.93 -2.31
N ASN A 167 -3.86 -14.00 -1.84
CA ASN A 167 -4.15 -15.39 -2.22
C ASN A 167 -4.16 -16.30 -0.99
#